data_AF-A0A2K3CZJ2-F1
#
_entry.id   AF-A0A2K3CZJ2-F1
#
_cell.length_a   1.000
_cell.length_b   1.000
_cell.length_c   1.000
_cell.angle_alpha   90.00
_cell.angle_beta   90.00
_cell.angle_gamma   90.00
#
_symmetry.space_group_name_H-M   'P 1'
#
loop_
_entity.id
_entity.type
_entity.pdbx_description
1 polymer ?
#
loop_
_entity_poly.entity_id
_entity_poly.type
_entity_poly.pdbx_seq_one_letter_code
_entity_poly.pdbx_strand_id
1 'polypeptide(L)' 'MTCALCLACARDPSNKTVYLTTLFSFAVALAFFLGELLIFKTLSIRGAISPMIVASISTTWLTLGLDFYTGSK' A
#
# COMPACT_ATOMS: atom_id res chain seq x y z
N MET A 1 9.59 -5.76 1.41
CA MET A 1 9.13 -5.26 2.73
C MET A 1 7.65 -5.47 2.94
N THR A 2 6.80 -5.20 1.93
CA THR A 2 5.34 -5.43 1.99
C THR A 2 4.93 -6.88 2.27
N CYS A 3 5.66 -7.90 1.80
CA CYS A 3 5.30 -9.31 2.01
C CYS A 3 5.22 -9.71 3.49
N ALA A 4 6.12 -9.20 4.34
CA ALA A 4 6.12 -9.49 5.78
C ALA A 4 4.90 -8.85 6.47
N LEU A 5 4.55 -7.62 6.10
CA LEU A 5 3.34 -6.95 6.58
C LEU A 5 2.07 -7.63 6.09
N CYS A 6 2.02 -8.11 4.84
CA CYS A 6 0.88 -8.88 4.34
C CYS A 6 0.69 -10.19 5.11
N LEU A 7 1.77 -10.91 5.42
CA LEU A 7 1.72 -12.12 6.25
C LEU A 7 1.29 -11.79 7.69
N ALA A 8 1.77 -10.70 8.26
CA ALA A 8 1.35 -10.25 9.59
C ALA A 8 -0.15 -9.88 9.62
N CYS A 9 -0.64 -9.13 8.62
CA CYS A 9 -2.07 -8.85 8.46
C CYS A 9 -2.91 -10.11 8.23
N ALA A 10 -2.40 -11.10 7.48
CA ALA A 10 -3.12 -12.34 7.23
C ALA A 10 -3.22 -13.22 8.49
N ARG A 11 -2.27 -13.11 9.42
CA ARG A 11 -2.32 -13.82 10.70
C ARG A 11 -3.29 -13.20 11.69
N ASP A 12 -3.36 -11.87 11.75
CA ASP A 12 -4.18 -11.17 12.73
C ASP A 12 -4.78 -9.86 12.17
N PRO A 13 -5.85 -9.94 11.35
CA PRO A 13 -6.44 -8.77 10.70
C PRO A 13 -7.27 -7.90 11.65
N SER A 14 -7.56 -8.38 12.86
CA SER A 14 -8.30 -7.64 13.90
C SER A 14 -7.45 -6.52 14.53
N ASN A 15 -6.13 -6.62 14.39
CA ASN A 15 -5.19 -5.69 14.99
C ASN A 15 -5.05 -4.43 14.11
N LYS A 16 -5.84 -3.39 14.45
CA LYS A 16 -5.91 -2.10 13.73
C LYS A 16 -4.52 -1.51 13.42
N THR A 17 -3.58 -1.64 14.35
CA THR A 17 -2.21 -1.16 14.18
C THR A 17 -1.51 -1.82 13.00
N VAL A 18 -1.57 -3.15 12.91
CA VAL A 18 -0.92 -3.92 11.83
C VAL A 18 -1.54 -3.58 10.49
N TYR A 19 -2.87 -3.48 10.45
CA TYR A 19 -3.63 -3.11 9.26
C TYR A 19 -3.26 -1.71 8.74
N LEU A 20 -3.24 -0.71 9.62
CA LEU A 20 -2.84 0.66 9.28
C LEU A 20 -1.38 0.75 8.84
N THR A 21 -0.46 0.02 9.48
CA THR A 21 0.94 -0.02 9.03
C THR A 21 1.10 -0.63 7.62
N THR A 22 0.31 -1.64 7.28
CA THR A 22 0.33 -2.26 5.95
C THR A 22 -0.18 -1.30 4.89
N LEU A 23 -1.29 -0.61 5.17
CA LEU A 23 -1.83 0.44 4.31
C LEU A 23 -0.81 1.58 4.12
N PHE A 24 -0.21 2.05 5.21
CA PHE A 24 0.80 3.10 5.17
C PHE A 24 2.03 2.69 4.36
N SER A 25 2.48 1.43 4.47
CA SER A 25 3.62 0.93 3.68
C SER A 25 3.35 0.95 2.17
N PHE A 26 2.12 0.62 1.73
CA PHE A 26 1.75 0.74 0.31
C PHE A 26 1.64 2.20 -0.13
N ALA A 27 1.07 3.07 0.70
CA ALA A 27 0.96 4.50 0.41
C ALA A 27 2.33 5.18 0.28
N VAL A 28 3.28 4.89 1.18
CA VAL A 28 4.65 5.42 1.12
C VAL A 28 5.38 4.90 -0.12
N ALA A 29 5.24 3.62 -0.46
CA ALA A 29 5.82 3.07 -1.68
C ALA A 29 5.26 3.77 -2.93
N LEU A 30 3.94 3.98 -2.97
CA LEU A 30 3.29 4.70 -4.07
C LEU A 30 3.78 6.15 -4.14
N ALA A 31 3.85 6.86 -3.02
CA ALA A 31 4.34 8.24 -2.96
C ALA A 31 5.81 8.36 -3.40
N PHE A 32 6.66 7.41 -3.01
CA PHE A 32 8.06 7.36 -3.42
C PHE A 32 8.18 7.16 -4.94
N PHE A 33 7.53 6.14 -5.50
CA PHE A 33 7.54 5.91 -6.95
C PHE A 33 6.90 7.05 -7.73
N LEU A 34 5.82 7.64 -7.22
CA LEU A 34 5.13 8.78 -7.84
C LEU A 34 5.99 10.05 -7.80
N GLY A 35 6.69 10.32 -6.69
CA GLY A 35 7.62 11.43 -6.56
C GLY A 35 8.81 11.30 -7.52
N GLU A 36 9.40 10.11 -7.61
CA GLU A 36 10.46 9.80 -8.57
C GLU A 36 9.98 9.96 -10.04
N LEU A 37 8.72 9.60 -10.32
CA LEU A 37 8.11 9.74 -11.64
C LEU A 37 7.81 11.22 -12.01
N LEU A 38 7.32 12.01 -11.05
CA LEU A 38 6.91 13.41 -11.26
C LEU A 38 8.10 14.39 -11.24
N ILE A 39 9.07 14.18 -10.35
CA ILE A 39 10.16 15.14 -10.09
C ILE A 39 11.42 14.76 -10.85
N PHE A 40 11.85 13.51 -10.75
CA PHE A 40 13.17 13.10 -11.26
C PHE A 40 13.14 12.57 -12.69
N LYS A 41 11.99 12.09 -13.19
CA LYS A 41 11.78 11.62 -14.58
C LYS A 41 12.87 10.64 -15.07
N THR A 42 13.61 10.03 -14.15
CA THR A 42 14.83 9.24 -14.39
C THR A 42 14.53 7.75 -14.45
N LEU A 43 13.41 7.32 -13.85
CA LEU A 43 12.92 5.96 -14.01
C LEU A 43 12.15 5.83 -15.33
N SER A 44 12.51 4.81 -16.12
CA SER A 44 11.72 4.42 -17.30
C SER A 44 10.29 4.17 -16.85
N ILE A 45 9.34 4.97 -17.35
CA ILE A 45 7.90 4.91 -17.06
C ILE A 45 7.38 3.46 -17.13
N ARG A 46 7.95 2.67 -18.04
CA ARG A 46 7.62 1.26 -18.24
C ARG A 46 7.93 0.35 -17.05
N GLY A 47 8.97 0.66 -16.28
CA GLY A 47 9.36 -0.09 -15.08
C GLY A 47 8.64 0.37 -13.81
N ALA A 48 8.24 1.64 -13.75
CA ALA A 48 7.54 2.22 -12.59
C ALA A 48 6.02 2.01 -12.62
N ILE A 49 5.42 1.85 -13.81
CA ILE A 49 3.97 1.61 -13.95
C ILE A 49 3.51 0.34 -13.24
N SER A 50 4.26 -0.76 -13.37
CA SER A 50 3.90 -2.05 -12.79
C SER A 50 3.74 -2.00 -11.26
N PRO A 51 4.74 -1.55 -10.48
CA PRO A 51 4.59 -1.42 -9.04
C PRO A 51 3.56 -0.34 -8.64
N MET A 52 3.39 0.70 -9.46
CA MET A 52 2.41 1.76 -9.19
C MET A 52 0.96 1.27 -9.27
N ILE A 53 0.63 0.44 -10.27
CA ILE A 53 -0.69 -0.19 -10.42
C ILE A 53 -0.95 -1.17 -9.27
N VAL A 54 0.04 -2.00 -8.93
CA VAL A 54 -0.10 -2.96 -7.83
C VAL A 54 -0.28 -2.24 -6.49
N ALA A 55 0.49 -1.19 -6.24
CA ALA A 55 0.39 -0.41 -5.01
C ALA A 55 -0.96 0.32 -4.92
N SER A 56 -1.49 0.87 -6.01
CA SER A 56 -2.77 1.58 -6.01
C SER A 56 -3.95 0.64 -5.79
N ILE A 57 -3.98 -0.50 -6.49
CA ILE A 57 -5.02 -1.54 -6.28
C ILE A 57 -4.96 -2.05 -4.84
N SER A 58 -3.76 -2.39 -4.34
CA SER A 58 -3.58 -2.91 -2.98
C SER A 58 -3.99 -1.88 -1.92
N THR A 59 -3.59 -0.61 -2.10
CA THR A 59 -4.00 0.47 -1.20
C THR A 59 -5.52 0.58 -1.17
N THR A 60 -6.18 0.66 -2.34
CA THR A 60 -7.64 0.79 -2.44
C THR A 60 -8.37 -0.38 -1.78
N TRP A 61 -7.88 -1.60 -1.97
CA TRP A 61 -8.45 -2.80 -1.36
C TRP A 61 -8.34 -2.76 0.18
N LEU A 62 -7.19 -2.32 0.70
CA LEU A 62 -7.02 -2.11 2.14
C LEU A 62 -7.84 -0.91 2.66
N THR A 63 -7.99 0.18 1.93
CA THR A 63 -8.82 1.30 2.40
C THR A 63 -10.29 0.92 2.50
N LEU A 64 -10.81 0.16 1.53
CA LEU A 64 -12.19 -0.33 1.56
C LEU A 64 -12.40 -1.37 2.65
N GLY A 65 -11.45 -2.29 2.83
CA GLY A 65 -11.47 -3.28 3.91
C GLY A 65 -11.25 -2.68 5.29
N LEU A 66 -10.70 -1.46 5.39
CA LEU A 66 -10.52 -0.74 6.64
C LEU A 66 -11.88 -0.54 7.32
N ASP A 67 -12.91 -0.14 6.58
CA ASP A 67 -14.25 0.07 7.14
C ASP A 67 -14.82 -1.23 7.74
N PHE A 68 -14.69 -2.34 7.00
CA PHE A 68 -15.15 -3.66 7.42
C PHE A 68 -14.41 -4.21 8.65
N TYR A 69 -13.08 -4.04 8.72
CA TYR A 69 -12.27 -4.60 9.81
C TYR A 69 -12.08 -3.64 11.00
N THR A 70 -12.03 -2.34 10.76
CA THR A 70 -11.86 -1.31 11.80
C THR A 70 -13.19 -0.87 12.39
N GLY A 71 -14.32 -1.14 11.71
CA GLY A 71 -15.67 -1.01 12.25
C GLY A 71 -15.85 0.28 13.04
N SER A 72 -15.52 1.43 12.43
CA SER A 72 -15.91 2.70 13.03
C SER A 72 -17.36 2.96 12.63
N LYS A 73 -18.27 2.64 13.55
CA LYS A 73 -19.44 3.51 13.71
C LYS A 73 -18.97 4.93 14.00
#